data_AF-W4QLJ7-F1
#
_entry.id   AF-W4QLJ7-F1
#
_cell.length_a   1.000
_cell.length_b   1.000
_cell.length_c   1.000
_cell.angle_alpha   90.00
_cell.angle_beta   90.00
_cell.angle_gamma   90.00
#
_symmetry.space_group_name_H-M   'P 1'
#
loop_
_entity.id
_entity.type
_entity.pdbx_description
1 polymer ?
#
loop_
_entity_poly.entity_id
_entity_poly.type
_entity_poly.pdbx_seq_one_letter_code
_entity_poly.pdbx_strand_id
1 'polypeptide(L)' 'MDELLQAKSREERMGEMADLLEVVYALGVIDGIEPNEIEHVRKKKRAERGGFEERIFLIDVEE' A
#
# COMPACT_ATOMS: atom_id res chain seq x y z
N MET A 1 -2.60 8.79 10.00
CA MET A 1 -2.56 7.35 10.37
C MET A 1 -3.21 7.09 11.72
N ASP A 2 -3.10 7.99 12.71
CA ASP A 2 -3.85 7.85 13.97
C ASP A 2 -5.36 7.73 13.72
N GLU A 3 -5.89 8.39 12.70
CA GLU A 3 -7.30 8.30 12.28
C GLU A 3 -7.68 6.87 11.85
N LEU A 4 -6.85 6.19 11.04
CA LEU A 4 -7.06 4.78 10.70
C LEU A 4 -7.08 3.87 11.95
N LEU A 5 -6.23 4.16 12.95
CA LEU A 5 -6.20 3.40 14.19
C LEU A 5 -7.43 3.70 15.07
N GLN A 6 -7.94 4.92 15.03
CA GLN A 6 -9.08 5.39 15.82
C GLN A 6 -10.45 5.17 15.15
N ALA A 7 -10.49 4.86 13.86
CA ALA A 7 -11.72 4.61 13.11
C ALA A 7 -12.60 3.53 13.78
N LYS A 8 -13.86 3.90 14.05
CA LYS A 8 -14.82 3.12 14.84
C LYS A 8 -15.78 2.31 13.97
N SER A 9 -15.99 2.75 12.74
CA SER A 9 -16.82 2.03 11.75
C SER A 9 -15.98 1.45 10.61
N ARG A 10 -16.59 0.52 9.87
CA ARG A 10 -15.99 -0.04 8.66
C ARG A 10 -15.83 1.03 7.60
N GLU A 11 -16.83 1.90 7.46
CA GLU A 11 -16.89 2.99 6.50
C GLU A 11 -15.78 4.02 6.77
N GLU A 12 -15.62 4.46 8.02
CA GLU A 12 -14.50 5.32 8.42
C GLU A 12 -13.17 4.66 8.08
N ARG A 13 -12.98 3.40 8.49
CA ARG A 13 -11.73 2.67 8.23
C ARG A 13 -11.41 2.52 6.75
N MET A 14 -12.42 2.33 5.89
CA MET A 14 -12.25 2.28 4.45
C MET A 14 -11.86 3.65 3.86
N GLY A 15 -12.45 4.73 4.35
CA GLY A 15 -12.07 6.10 3.96
C GLY A 15 -10.60 6.37 4.28
N GLU A 16 -10.20 6.12 5.52
CA GLU A 16 -8.81 6.31 5.96
C GLU A 16 -7.79 5.46 5.17
N MET A 17 -8.17 4.24 4.76
CA MET A 17 -7.33 3.41 3.88
C MET A 17 -7.23 3.98 2.47
N ALA A 18 -8.30 4.59 1.95
CA ALA A 18 -8.27 5.26 0.65
C ALA A 18 -7.38 6.50 0.68
N ASP A 19 -7.42 7.28 1.76
CA ASP A 19 -6.57 8.47 1.93
C ASP A 19 -5.08 8.07 1.98
N LEU A 20 -4.73 6.97 2.64
CA LEU A 20 -3.36 6.44 2.59
C LEU A 20 -2.93 6.05 1.17
N LEU A 21 -3.84 5.48 0.39
CA LEU A 21 -3.56 5.12 -0.99
C LEU A 21 -3.39 6.36 -1.87
N GLU A 22 -4.21 7.39 -1.66
CA GLU A 22 -4.11 8.69 -2.33
C GLU A 22 -2.74 9.33 -2.08
N VAL A 23 -2.27 9.34 -0.84
CA VAL A 23 -0.94 9.87 -0.50
C VAL A 23 0.16 9.12 -1.24
N VAL A 24 0.12 7.78 -1.29
CA VAL A 24 1.11 6.98 -2.01
C VAL A 24 1.11 7.30 -3.51
N TYR A 25 -0.07 7.42 -4.13
CA TYR A 25 -0.17 7.75 -5.54
C TYR A 25 0.25 9.19 -5.84
N ALA A 26 -0.10 10.16 -4.99
CA ALA A 26 0.33 11.54 -5.14
C ALA A 26 1.86 11.68 -5.09
N LEU A 27 2.52 10.95 -4.19
CA LEU A 27 3.98 10.87 -4.14
C LEU A 27 4.56 10.26 -5.42
N GLY A 28 3.96 9.17 -5.91
CA GLY A 28 4.36 8.57 -7.19
C GLY A 28 4.30 9.55 -8.35
N VAL A 29 3.21 10.32 -8.46
CA VAL A 29 3.04 11.31 -9.54
C VAL A 29 4.10 12.41 -9.48
N ILE A 30 4.53 12.84 -8.29
CA ILE A 30 5.64 13.81 -8.14
C ILE A 30 6.94 13.25 -8.74
N ASP A 31 7.16 11.94 -8.59
CA ASP A 31 8.31 11.22 -9.13
C ASP A 31 8.11 10.73 -10.59
N GLY A 32 6.99 11.10 -11.22
CA GLY A 32 6.64 10.69 -12.59
C GLY A 32 6.21 9.22 -12.73
N ILE A 33 5.79 8.59 -11.63
CA ILE A 33 5.31 7.21 -11.57
C ILE A 33 3.79 7.20 -11.58
N GLU A 34 3.20 6.49 -12.53
CA GLU A 34 1.75 6.35 -12.63
C GLU A 34 1.21 5.36 -11.57
N PRO A 35 -0.01 5.55 -11.03
CA PRO A 35 -0.62 4.63 -10.06
C PRO A 35 -0.66 3.17 -10.55
N ASN A 36 -0.85 2.96 -11.85
CA ASN A 36 -0.88 1.63 -12.46
C ASN A 36 0.47 0.91 -12.39
N GLU A 37 1.59 1.64 -12.43
CA GLU A 37 2.93 1.06 -12.30
C GLU A 37 3.19 0.59 -10.87
N ILE A 38 2.75 1.38 -9.88
CA ILE A 38 2.78 1.00 -8.46
C ILE A 38 1.97 -0.28 -8.23
N GLU A 39 0.76 -0.34 -8.79
CA GLU A 39 -0.10 -1.53 -8.68
C GLU A 39 0.49 -2.76 -9.38
N HIS A 40 1.17 -2.57 -10.53
CA HIS A 40 1.87 -3.64 -11.23
C HIS A 40 2.97 -4.23 -10.34
N VAL A 41 3.83 -3.38 -9.77
CA VAL A 41 4.91 -3.81 -8.86
C VAL A 41 4.34 -4.48 -7.61
N ARG A 42 3.27 -3.94 -7.02
CA ARG A 42 2.60 -4.53 -5.85
C ARG A 42 2.11 -5.95 -6.12
N LYS A 43 1.45 -6.17 -7.26
CA LYS A 43 0.96 -7.50 -7.69
C LYS A 43 2.11 -8.47 -7.97
N LYS A 44 3.18 -8.00 -8.63
CA LYS A 44 4.38 -8.81 -8.88
C LYS A 44 5.03 -9.28 -7.57
N LYS A 45 5.28 -8.36 -6.63
CA LYS A 45 5.82 -8.68 -5.30
C LYS A 45 4.95 -9.69 -4.56
N ARG A 46 3.62 -9.53 -4.63
CA ARG A 46 2.67 -10.48 -4.04
C ARG A 46 2.73 -11.86 -4.67
N ALA A 47 2.93 -11.96 -5.97
CA ALA A 47 3.07 -13.26 -6.64
C ALA A 47 4.42 -13.94 -6.33
N GLU A 48 5.50 -13.17 -6.24
CA GLU A 48 6.85 -13.69 -5.99
C GLU A 48 7.11 -14.04 -4.52
N ARG A 49 6.59 -13.20 -3.62
CA ARG A 49 6.89 -13.22 -2.19
C ARG A 49 5.65 -13.43 -1.33
N GLY A 50 4.48 -13.64 -1.91
CA GLY A 50 3.23 -13.72 -1.15
C GLY A 50 2.69 -12.37 -0.69
N GLY A 51 1.48 -12.39 -0.16
CA GLY A 51 0.83 -11.22 0.44
C GLY A 51 1.10 -11.09 1.94
N PHE A 52 0.68 -9.96 2.53
CA PHE A 52 0.63 -9.81 3.99
C PHE A 52 -0.23 -10.90 4.67
N GLU A 53 -1.18 -11.50 3.96
CA GLU A 53 -1.94 -12.65 4.46
C GLU A 53 -1.10 -13.92 4.69
N GLU A 54 -0.02 -14.10 3.93
CA GLU A 54 0.85 -15.28 3.99
C GLU A 54 1.97 -15.09 5.03
N ARG A 55 2.01 -13.92 5.71
CA ARG A 55 3.06 -13.53 6.67
C ARG A 55 4.48 -13.61 6.11
N ILE A 56 4.64 -13.60 4.79
CA ILE A 56 5.95 -13.57 4.17
C ILE A 56 6.42 -12.11 4.21
N PHE A 57 7.18 -11.79 5.25
CA PHE A 57 7.84 -10.49 5.37
C PHE A 57 9.07 -10.47 4.46
N LEU A 58 9.38 -9.28 3.91
CA LEU A 58 10.66 -9.06 3.25
C LEU A 58 11.77 -9.19 4.30
N ILE A 59 12.52 -10.29 4.25
CA ILE A 59 13.55 -10.60 5.26
C ILE A 59 14.81 -9.76 5.01
N ASP A 60 15.10 -9.41 3.75
CA ASP A 60 16.23 -8.54 3.42
C ASP A 60 16.15 -7.94 2.00
N VAL A 61 16.91 -6.89 1.75
CA VAL A 61 17.25 -6.36 0.41
C VAL A 61 18.76 -6.19 0.38
N GLU A 62 19.47 -7.08 -0.33
CA GLU A 62 20.90 -6.87 -0.59
C GLU A 62 21.07 -5.66 -1.53
N GLU A 63 21.96 -4.73 -1.16
CA GLU A 63 22.31 -3.49 -1.90
C GLU A 63 22.89 -3.75 -3.29
#